data_AF-A0A0D3JID1-F1
#
_entry.id   AF-A0A0D3JID1-F1
#
_cell.length_a   1.000
_cell.length_b   1.000
_cell.length_c   1.000
_cell.angle_alpha   90.00
_cell.angle_beta   90.00
_cell.angle_gamma   90.00
#
_symmetry.space_group_name_H-M   'P 1'
#
loop_
_entity.id
_entity.type
_entity.pdbx_description
1 polymer ?
#
loop_
_entity_poly.entity_id
_entity_poly.type
_entity_poly.pdbx_seq_one_letter_code
_entity_poly.pdbx_strand_id
1 'polypeptide(L)' 'MSLRTWVFAAYMLYPVLHVGDDLEKDYLAARAVGMHALLFDPDGKAAHAAAERGVPASDVIRSLAEVPSRIDELLGAAV' A
#
# COMPACT_ATOMS: atom_id res chain seq x y z
N MET A 1 19.27 13.28 37.68
CA MET A 1 18.43 13.72 36.53
C MET A 1 19.27 13.63 35.27
N SER A 2 18.95 12.72 34.35
CA SER A 2 19.51 12.72 32.98
C SER A 2 18.38 12.34 32.03
N LEU A 3 17.74 13.35 31.44
CA LEU A 3 16.86 13.21 30.28
C LEU A 3 17.71 13.48 29.04
N ARG A 4 17.80 12.51 28.13
CA ARG A 4 17.79 12.71 26.66
C ARG A 4 18.06 11.39 25.92
N THR A 5 17.11 10.48 26.03
CA THR A 5 16.86 9.56 24.91
C THR A 5 15.83 10.26 24.03
N TRP A 6 16.26 10.81 22.90
CA TRP A 6 15.35 11.31 21.88
C TRP A 6 14.68 10.10 21.23
N VAL A 7 13.51 9.74 21.76
CA VAL A 7 12.61 8.80 21.10
C VAL A 7 12.06 9.53 19.88
N PHE A 8 12.63 9.27 18.70
CA PHE A 8 12.06 9.61 17.40
C PHE A 8 10.86 8.71 17.05
N ALA A 9 10.02 8.38 18.03
CA ALA A 9 8.83 7.54 17.85
C ALA A 9 7.58 8.39 18.09
N ALA A 10 7.28 9.32 17.18
CA ALA A 10 6.02 10.07 17.25
C ALA A 10 5.49 10.63 15.91
N TYR A 11 6.08 10.29 14.75
CA TYR A 11 5.59 10.78 13.46
C TYR A 11 5.03 9.71 12.50
N MET A 12 4.99 8.43 12.90
CA MET A 12 4.37 7.35 12.10
C MET A 12 2.98 6.96 12.64
N LEU A 13 2.06 7.90 12.79
CA LEU A 13 0.71 7.63 13.32
C LEU A 13 -0.42 7.69 12.28
N TYR A 14 -0.10 7.81 10.98
CA TYR A 14 -1.09 7.62 9.92
C TYR A 14 -0.61 6.56 8.94
N PRO A 15 -1.29 5.41 8.84
CA PRO A 15 -1.03 4.47 7.75
C PRO A 15 -1.37 5.18 6.43
N VAL A 16 -0.35 5.43 5.60
CA VAL A 16 -0.54 5.99 4.25
C VAL A 16 -0.77 4.84 3.29
N LEU A 17 -1.86 4.92 2.53
CA LEU A 17 -2.18 4.05 1.41
C LEU A 17 -1.85 4.78 0.10
N HIS A 18 -0.87 4.28 -0.63
CA HIS A 18 -0.55 4.76 -1.96
C HIS A 18 -1.37 3.98 -3.01
N VAL A 19 -1.95 4.66 -3.99
CA VAL A 19 -2.69 4.03 -5.09
C VAL A 19 -2.17 4.64 -6.39
N GLY A 20 -1.70 3.79 -7.30
CA GLY A 20 -1.16 4.23 -8.59
C GLY A 20 -1.22 3.12 -9.63
N ASP A 21 -1.02 3.48 -10.89
CA ASP A 21 -1.15 2.59 -12.06
C ASP A 21 0.19 2.05 -12.57
N ASP A 22 1.32 2.55 -12.06
CA ASP A 22 2.65 2.06 -12.43
C ASP A 22 3.20 1.08 -11.38
N LEU A 23 3.49 -0.16 -11.82
CA LEU A 23 4.05 -1.20 -10.95
C LEU A 23 5.36 -0.79 -10.29
N GLU A 24 6.28 -0.17 -11.03
CA GLU A 24 7.64 0.14 -10.54
C GLU A 24 7.66 1.48 -9.80
N LYS A 25 7.03 2.52 -10.37
CA LYS A 25 7.09 3.89 -9.83
C LYS A 25 6.14 4.14 -8.67
N ASP A 26 5.00 3.46 -8.64
CA ASP A 26 3.96 3.70 -7.63
C ASP A 26 3.94 2.56 -6.62
N TYR A 27 3.65 1.33 -7.06
CA TYR A 27 3.48 0.20 -6.15
C TYR A 27 4.80 -0.19 -5.47
N LEU A 28 5.81 -0.59 -6.24
CA LEU A 28 7.07 -1.09 -5.67
C LEU A 28 7.83 0.00 -4.92
N ALA A 29 7.85 1.24 -5.43
CA ALA A 29 8.48 2.35 -4.75
C ALA A 29 7.82 2.68 -3.40
N ALA A 30 6.48 2.68 -3.32
CA ALA A 30 5.76 2.90 -2.07
C ALA A 30 6.01 1.77 -1.05
N ARG A 31 6.01 0.51 -1.50
CA ARG A 31 6.33 -0.65 -0.63
C ARG A 31 7.76 -0.59 -0.11
N ALA A 32 8.72 -0.12 -0.91
CA ALA A 32 10.13 0.00 -0.52
C ALA A 32 10.36 0.97 0.65
N VAL A 33 9.49 1.97 0.84
CA VAL A 33 9.55 2.93 1.96
C VAL A 33 8.58 2.58 3.11
N GLY A 34 7.99 1.37 3.08
CA GLY A 34 7.13 0.87 4.15
C GLY A 34 5.67 1.34 4.10
N MET A 35 5.21 1.93 2.99
CA MET A 35 3.79 2.29 2.81
C MET A 35 2.93 1.08 2.45
N HIS A 36 1.62 1.16 2.70
CA HIS A 36 0.65 0.31 2.02
C HIS A 36 0.48 0.80 0.58
N ALA A 37 0.30 -0.10 -0.37
CA ALA A 37 0.13 0.26 -1.77
C ALA A 37 -0.93 -0.60 -2.45
N LEU A 38 -1.67 -0.03 -3.39
CA LEU A 38 -2.54 -0.74 -4.33
C LEU A 38 -2.11 -0.40 -5.76
N LEU A 39 -2.07 -1.42 -6.61
CA LEU A 39 -1.85 -1.29 -8.04
C LEU A 39 -3.19 -1.18 -8.75
N PHE A 40 -3.46 -0.03 -9.35
CA PHE A 40 -4.64 0.20 -10.16
C PHE A 40 -4.40 -0.26 -11.61
N ASP A 41 -5.00 -1.39 -11.96
CA ASP A 41 -4.86 -2.02 -13.28
C ASP A 41 -6.25 -2.30 -13.89
N PRO A 42 -6.99 -1.27 -14.34
CA PRO A 42 -8.34 -1.42 -14.88
C PRO A 42 -8.38 -2.30 -16.14
N ASP A 43 -7.30 -2.29 -16.92
CA ASP A 43 -7.18 -3.02 -18.18
C ASP A 43 -6.57 -4.42 -18.02
N GLY A 44 -6.06 -4.78 -16.83
CA GLY A 44 -5.38 -6.06 -16.58
C GLY A 44 -4.02 -6.19 -17.28
N LYS A 45 -3.40 -5.09 -17.70
CA LYS A 45 -2.14 -5.07 -18.46
C LYS A 45 -0.93 -5.33 -17.57
N ALA A 46 -0.98 -4.89 -16.32
CA ALA A 46 0.11 -5.04 -15.36
C ALA A 46 0.00 -6.34 -14.54
N ALA A 47 -1.15 -7.02 -14.55
CA ALA A 47 -1.42 -8.21 -13.74
C ALA A 47 -0.37 -9.33 -13.88
N HIS A 48 0.11 -9.61 -15.09
CA HIS A 48 1.13 -10.66 -15.30
C HIS A 48 2.48 -10.25 -14.69
N ALA A 49 2.94 -9.04 -14.98
CA ALA A 49 4.19 -8.51 -14.43
C ALA A 49 4.13 -8.38 -12.90
N ALA A 50 2.98 -7.97 -12.36
CA ALA A 50 2.73 -7.89 -10.92
C ALA A 50 2.86 -9.27 -10.26
N ALA A 51 2.28 -10.31 -10.86
CA ALA A 51 2.39 -11.69 -10.35
C ALA A 51 3.85 -12.20 -10.37
N GLU A 52 4.62 -11.93 -11.43
CA GLU A 52 6.05 -12.29 -11.51
C GLU A 52 6.90 -11.57 -10.45
N ARG A 53 6.51 -10.35 -10.08
CA ARG A 53 7.14 -9.56 -9.01
C ARG A 53 6.67 -9.95 -7.60
N GLY A 54 5.76 -10.91 -7.47
CA GLY A 54 5.23 -11.35 -6.18
C GLY A 54 4.25 -10.36 -5.54
N VAL A 55 3.63 -9.47 -6.34
CA VAL A 55 2.56 -8.59 -5.87
C VAL A 55 1.34 -9.45 -5.47
N PRO A 56 0.82 -9.30 -4.24
CA PRO A 56 -0.40 -10.00 -3.83
C PRO A 56 -1.58 -9.61 -4.72
N ALA A 57 -2.40 -10.58 -5.10
CA ALA A 57 -3.60 -10.30 -5.90
C ALA A 57 -4.60 -9.38 -5.17
N SER A 58 -4.60 -9.37 -3.84
CA SER A 58 -5.39 -8.44 -2.99
C SER A 58 -4.99 -6.98 -3.19
N ASP A 59 -3.76 -6.73 -3.60
CA ASP A 59 -3.22 -5.39 -3.77
C ASP A 59 -3.49 -4.83 -5.18
N VAL A 60 -3.99 -5.68 -6.10
CA VAL A 60 -4.35 -5.26 -7.46
C VAL A 60 -5.85 -4.96 -7.51
N ILE A 61 -6.20 -3.74 -7.88
CA ILE A 61 -7.59 -3.28 -8.03
C ILE A 61 -7.86 -2.92 -9.50
N ARG A 62 -9.06 -3.17 -9.97
CA ARG A 62 -9.51 -2.81 -11.34
C ARG A 62 -10.37 -1.55 -11.35
N SER A 63 -10.87 -1.15 -10.17
CA SER A 63 -11.67 0.04 -9.98
C SER A 63 -11.27 0.77 -8.70
N LEU A 64 -11.25 2.10 -8.75
CA LEU A 64 -11.06 2.92 -7.54
C LEU A 64 -12.19 2.75 -6.52
N ALA A 65 -13.35 2.22 -6.94
CA ALA A 65 -14.45 1.85 -6.05
C ALA A 65 -14.09 0.70 -5.09
N GLU A 66 -13.01 -0.05 -5.35
CA GLU A 66 -12.53 -1.12 -4.47
C GLU A 66 -11.68 -0.59 -3.30
N VAL A 67 -11.19 0.65 -3.38
CA VAL A 67 -10.30 1.23 -2.36
C VAL A 67 -10.92 1.24 -0.96
N PRO A 68 -12.19 1.63 -0.74
CA PRO A 68 -12.81 1.56 0.58
C PRO A 68 -12.77 0.15 1.19
N SER A 69 -13.14 -0.89 0.43
CA SER A 69 -13.07 -2.27 0.92
C SER A 69 -11.63 -2.71 1.26
N ARG A 70 -10.63 -2.25 0.51
CA ARG A 70 -9.22 -2.53 0.83
C ARG A 70 -8.77 -1.82 2.10
N ILE A 71 -9.24 -0.60 2.34
CA ILE A 71 -8.99 0.10 3.59
C ILE A 71 -9.61 -0.67 4.77
N ASP A 72 -10.84 -1.16 4.62
CA ASP A 72 -11.51 -1.94 5.67
C ASP A 72 -10.75 -3.22 6.01
N GLU A 73 -10.26 -3.95 5.00
CA GLU A 73 -9.39 -5.13 5.15
C GLU A 73 -8.08 -4.78 5.88
N LEU A 74 -7.41 -3.69 5.48
CA LEU A 74 -6.15 -3.24 6.07
C LEU A 74 -6.30 -2.79 7.53
N LEU A 75 -7.43 -2.17 7.87
CA LEU A 75 -7.72 -1.73 9.22
C LEU A 75 -8.27 -2.85 10.12
N GLY A 76 -8.51 -4.05 9.58
CA GLY A 76 -9.16 -5.14 10.30
C GLY A 76 -10.61 -4.81 10.69
N ALA A 77 -11.25 -3.91 9.94
CA ALA A 77 -12.63 -3.48 10.15
C ALA A 77 -13.65 -4.39 9.42
N ALA A 78 -13.18 -5.40 8.68
CA ALA A 78 -14.03 -6.44 8.12
C ALA A 78 -14.70 -7.26 9.23
N VAL A 79 -15.98 -6.98 9.47
CA VAL A 79 -16.91 -7.73 10.34
C VAL A 79 -17.57 -8.85 9.54
#